data_AF-A0A847NVQ1-F1
#
_entry.id   AF-A0A847NVQ1-F1
#
_cell.length_a   1.000
_cell.length_b   1.000
_cell.length_c   1.000
_cell.angle_alpha   90.00
_cell.angle_beta   90.00
_cell.angle_gamma   90.00
#
_symmetry.space_group_name_H-M   'P 1'
#
loop_
_entity.id
_entity.type
_entity.pdbx_description
1 polymer ?
#
loop_
_entity_poly.entity_id
_entity_poly.type
_entity_poly.pdbx_seq_one_letter_code
_entity_poly.pdbx_strand_id
1 'polypeptide(L)'
;MSQQINRKPIGNFFIKKSLQLRLILKIVLASLVSTILSSGTLILVYYLKYKTVIVYQLDKISQELSREHIVYLILPTLLISSIVSILVSVGVGLYASRKYAVPVYKLEQWASLLRMGKMSALLRFREKEEMAELSNACNQLSSEMRERFVKIRTQSELLKQSSPSSPIAEEIEKVLSGLELETVPIEVSTTFYSVNPVNPAEQKK
;
A
#
# COMPACT_ATOMS: atom_id res chain seq x y z
N MET A 1 16.75 28.98 15.06
CA MET A 1 16.64 27.80 15.95
C MET A 1 16.29 26.58 15.11
N SER A 2 17.20 25.62 15.03
CA SER A 2 17.07 24.37 14.27
C SER A 2 16.02 23.45 14.91
N GLN A 3 14.84 23.35 14.29
CA GLN A 3 13.80 22.43 14.74
C GLN A 3 14.21 20.99 14.43
N GLN A 4 14.57 20.25 15.47
CA GLN A 4 14.85 18.81 15.42
C GLN A 4 13.54 18.08 15.11
N ILE A 5 13.39 17.64 13.85
CA ILE A 5 12.23 16.86 13.40
C ILE A 5 12.35 15.47 14.02
N ASN A 6 11.67 15.25 15.15
CA ASN A 6 11.58 13.95 15.80
C ASN A 6 10.70 13.00 14.95
N ARG A 7 11.31 12.36 13.95
CA ARG A 7 10.66 11.35 13.11
C ARG A 7 10.51 10.07 13.92
N LYS A 8 9.34 9.85 14.54
CA LYS A 8 9.00 8.55 15.14
C LYS A 8 8.93 7.48 14.02
N PRO A 9 9.86 6.51 13.94
CA PRO A 9 9.95 5.60 12.79
C PRO A 9 8.93 4.46 12.83
N ILE A 10 8.26 4.24 13.97
CA ILE A 10 7.51 3.00 14.25
C ILE A 10 6.02 3.25 14.57
N GLY A 11 5.60 4.50 14.81
CA GLY A 11 4.30 4.80 15.42
C GLY A 11 3.07 4.62 14.53
N ASN A 12 3.22 4.60 13.19
CA ASN A 12 2.10 4.49 12.24
C ASN A 12 2.43 3.50 11.10
N PHE A 13 2.87 2.29 11.44
CA PHE A 13 3.07 1.21 10.46
C PHE A 13 1.77 0.82 9.71
N PHE A 14 0.62 1.11 10.32
CA PHE A 14 -0.71 0.77 9.82
C PHE A 14 -1.46 1.99 9.29
N ILE A 15 -1.17 2.39 8.05
CA ILE A 15 -1.90 3.48 7.36
C ILE A 15 -3.33 3.04 6.99
N LYS A 16 -3.52 1.75 6.69
CA LYS A 16 -4.84 1.10 6.52
C LYS A 16 -4.84 -0.33 7.05
N LYS A 17 -5.18 -0.51 8.33
CA LYS A 17 -5.28 -1.83 8.98
C LYS A 17 -6.12 -2.82 8.17
N SER A 18 -7.23 -2.38 7.57
CA SER A 18 -8.14 -3.23 6.81
C SER A 18 -7.60 -3.73 5.46
N LEU A 19 -6.76 -2.95 4.78
CA LEU A 19 -6.13 -3.38 3.51
C LEU A 19 -4.95 -4.29 3.82
N GLN A 20 -4.14 -3.90 4.79
CA GLN A 20 -2.97 -4.65 5.23
C GLN A 20 -3.35 -6.03 5.79
N LEU A 21 -4.37 -6.11 6.64
CA LEU A 21 -4.87 -7.38 7.19
C LEU A 21 -5.42 -8.29 6.09
N ARG A 22 -6.16 -7.75 5.12
CA ARG A 22 -6.68 -8.55 3.99
C ARG A 22 -5.55 -9.13 3.13
N LEU A 23 -4.47 -8.37 2.89
CA LEU A 23 -3.34 -8.86 2.11
C LEU A 23 -2.54 -9.93 2.88
N ILE A 24 -2.23 -9.67 4.15
CA ILE A 24 -1.51 -10.61 5.02
C ILE A 24 -2.29 -11.91 5.14
N LEU A 25 -3.61 -11.83 5.39
CA LEU A 25 -4.46 -13.01 5.51
C LEU A 25 -4.45 -13.85 4.22
N LYS A 26 -4.53 -13.23 3.05
CA LYS A 26 -4.45 -13.94 1.76
C LYS A 26 -3.11 -14.65 1.57
N ILE A 27 -2.00 -13.99 1.91
CA ILE A 27 -0.65 -14.55 1.76
C ILE A 27 -0.42 -15.71 2.74
N VAL A 28 -0.83 -15.55 4.00
CA VAL A 28 -0.77 -16.62 5.01
C VAL A 28 -1.64 -17.80 4.59
N LEU A 29 -2.86 -17.56 4.12
CA LEU A 29 -3.77 -18.62 3.69
C LEU A 29 -3.24 -19.36 2.44
N ALA A 30 -2.67 -18.64 1.48
CA ALA A 30 -2.00 -19.27 0.33
C ALA A 30 -0.79 -20.13 0.75
N SER A 31 0.01 -19.65 1.71
CA SER A 31 1.14 -20.41 2.26
C SER A 31 0.70 -21.64 3.04
N LEU A 32 -0.39 -21.55 3.82
CA LEU A 32 -0.99 -22.70 4.49
C LEU A 32 -1.47 -23.76 3.49
N VAL A 33 -2.19 -23.35 2.45
CA VAL A 33 -2.64 -24.25 1.37
C VAL A 33 -1.44 -24.90 0.68
N SER A 34 -0.40 -24.12 0.35
CA SER A 34 0.83 -24.65 -0.24
C SER A 34 1.49 -25.68 0.68
N THR A 35 1.53 -25.43 1.97
CA THR A 35 2.17 -26.33 2.94
C THR A 35 1.38 -27.62 3.09
N ILE A 36 0.05 -27.54 3.21
CA ILE A 36 -0.83 -28.72 3.24
C ILE A 36 -0.68 -29.53 1.96
N LEU A 37 -0.66 -28.87 0.80
CA LEU A 37 -0.51 -29.54 -0.49
C LEU A 37 0.85 -30.25 -0.59
N SER A 38 1.95 -29.56 -0.29
CA SER A 38 3.29 -30.14 -0.32
C SER A 38 3.46 -31.30 0.66
N SER A 39 3.00 -31.15 1.91
CA SER A 39 3.02 -32.21 2.91
C SER A 39 2.14 -33.39 2.49
N GLY A 40 0.94 -33.13 1.96
CA GLY A 40 0.02 -34.15 1.45
C GLY A 40 0.60 -34.93 0.27
N THR A 41 1.22 -34.24 -0.69
CA THR A 41 1.92 -34.89 -1.81
C THR A 41 3.07 -35.76 -1.32
N LEU A 42 3.84 -35.28 -0.34
CA LEU A 42 4.98 -36.05 0.19
C LEU A 42 4.52 -37.31 0.93
N ILE A 43 3.45 -37.23 1.71
CA ILE A 43 2.82 -38.38 2.38
C ILE A 43 2.22 -39.35 1.36
N LEU A 44 1.56 -38.85 0.31
CA LEU A 44 0.98 -39.67 -0.75
C LEU A 44 2.06 -40.43 -1.53
N VAL A 45 3.15 -39.75 -1.92
CA VAL A 45 4.31 -40.38 -2.57
C VAL A 45 4.94 -41.43 -1.65
N TYR A 46 5.06 -41.14 -0.35
CA TYR A 46 5.53 -42.11 0.64
C TYR A 46 4.63 -43.36 0.67
N TYR A 47 3.30 -43.18 0.75
CA TYR A 47 2.37 -44.30 0.83
C TYR A 47 2.30 -45.13 -0.46
N LEU A 48 2.41 -44.50 -1.63
CA LEU A 48 2.37 -45.19 -2.93
C LEU A 48 3.67 -45.91 -3.25
N LYS A 49 4.84 -45.32 -2.93
CA LYS A 49 6.14 -45.81 -3.41
C LYS A 49 6.99 -46.50 -2.34
N TYR A 50 6.83 -46.12 -1.06
CA TYR A 50 7.73 -46.52 0.02
C TYR A 50 7.06 -47.34 1.14
N LYS A 51 5.80 -47.78 0.95
CA LYS A 51 5.06 -48.61 1.91
C LYS A 51 5.82 -49.88 2.36
N THR A 52 6.83 -50.31 1.59
CA THR A 52 7.63 -51.53 1.81
C THR A 52 9.11 -51.25 2.12
N VAL A 53 9.56 -49.98 2.12
CA VAL A 53 10.98 -49.66 2.35
C VAL A 53 11.24 -49.46 3.84
N ILE A 54 11.73 -50.51 4.48
CA ILE A 54 12.17 -50.52 5.88
C ILE A 54 13.60 -49.96 5.92
N VAL A 55 13.81 -48.87 6.65
CA VAL A 55 15.16 -48.35 6.92
C VAL A 55 15.67 -49.01 8.18
N TYR A 56 16.75 -49.78 8.05
CA TYR A 56 17.42 -50.39 9.19
C TYR A 56 18.37 -49.35 9.80
N GLN A 57 18.06 -48.86 10.99
CA GLN A 57 19.04 -48.18 11.82
C GLN A 57 19.67 -49.19 12.77
N LEU A 58 20.99 -49.33 12.70
CA LEU A 58 21.73 -50.20 13.62
C LEU A 58 21.92 -49.43 14.92
N ASP A 59 21.14 -49.78 15.94
CA ASP A 59 21.32 -49.24 17.27
C ASP A 59 22.63 -49.77 17.85
N LYS A 60 23.58 -48.87 18.13
CA LYS A 60 24.95 -49.21 18.54
C LYS A 60 25.03 -49.85 19.92
N ILE A 61 23.95 -49.75 20.72
CA ILE A 61 23.91 -50.17 22.12
C ILE A 61 23.24 -51.55 22.28
N SER A 62 22.27 -51.88 21.44
CA SER A 62 21.44 -53.10 21.59
C SER A 62 21.68 -54.17 20.53
N GLN A 63 22.40 -53.89 19.43
CA GLN A 63 22.59 -54.80 18.28
C GLN A 63 21.27 -55.34 17.69
N GLU A 64 20.12 -54.78 18.05
CA GLU A 64 18.83 -55.10 17.44
C GLU A 64 18.52 -54.13 16.30
N LEU A 65 18.04 -54.68 15.18
CA LEU A 65 17.55 -53.91 14.04
C LEU A 65 16.22 -53.26 14.44
N SER A 66 16.27 -52.06 15.04
CA SER A 66 15.07 -51.30 15.36
C SER A 66 14.37 -50.87 14.08
N ARG A 67 13.13 -51.32 13.90
CA ARG A 67 12.29 -51.00 12.74
C ARG A 67 11.64 -49.64 12.95
N GLU A 68 12.36 -48.58 12.68
CA GLU A 68 11.76 -47.24 12.69
C GLU A 68 11.12 -46.93 11.35
N HIS A 69 9.84 -46.57 11.37
CA HIS A 69 9.18 -46.05 10.18
C HIS A 69 9.88 -44.75 9.75
N ILE A 70 10.24 -44.64 8.46
CA ILE A 70 10.79 -43.44 7.82
C ILE A 70 9.99 -42.17 8.20
N VAL A 71 8.69 -42.32 8.45
CA VAL A 71 7.80 -41.26 8.95
C VAL A 71 8.39 -40.56 10.18
N TYR A 72 8.97 -41.27 11.14
CA TYR A 72 9.52 -40.68 12.36
C TYR A 72 10.74 -39.80 12.10
N LEU A 73 11.51 -40.09 11.06
CA LEU A 73 12.65 -39.29 10.61
C LEU A 73 12.21 -38.03 9.81
N ILE A 74 11.17 -38.18 8.98
CA ILE A 74 10.70 -37.11 8.09
C ILE A 74 9.78 -36.12 8.81
N LEU A 75 8.94 -36.59 9.74
CA LEU A 75 7.94 -35.78 10.46
C LEU A 75 8.53 -34.53 11.16
N PRO A 76 9.61 -34.63 11.97
CA PRO A 76 10.19 -33.45 12.62
C PRO A 76 10.74 -32.45 11.60
N THR A 77 11.34 -32.93 10.51
CA THR A 77 11.86 -32.09 9.43
C THR A 77 10.73 -31.35 8.70
N LEU A 78 9.60 -32.01 8.45
CA LEU A 78 8.40 -31.38 7.87
C LEU A 78 7.77 -30.35 8.81
N LEU A 79 7.72 -30.62 10.10
CA LEU A 79 7.19 -29.66 11.09
C LEU A 79 8.05 -28.40 11.14
N ILE A 80 9.38 -28.55 11.20
CA ILE A 80 10.31 -27.42 11.21
C ILE A 80 10.19 -26.62 9.92
N SER A 81 10.16 -27.28 8.75
CA SER A 81 10.04 -26.57 7.46
C SER A 81 8.70 -25.84 7.31
N SER A 82 7.61 -26.41 7.83
CA SER A 82 6.29 -25.77 7.88
C SER A 82 6.30 -24.50 8.74
N ILE A 83 6.89 -24.57 9.95
CA ILE A 83 7.02 -23.39 10.83
C ILE A 83 7.84 -22.30 10.16
N VAL A 84 8.98 -22.65 9.55
CA VAL A 84 9.83 -21.68 8.83
C VAL A 84 9.09 -21.07 7.65
N SER A 85 8.37 -21.87 6.86
CA SER A 85 7.54 -21.41 5.74
C SER A 85 6.51 -20.38 6.18
N ILE A 86 5.79 -20.65 7.28
CA ILE A 86 4.81 -19.71 7.85
C ILE A 86 5.48 -18.41 8.29
N LEU A 87 6.61 -18.49 9.00
CA LEU A 87 7.35 -17.30 9.45
C LEU A 87 7.81 -16.43 8.28
N VAL A 88 8.37 -17.06 7.23
CA VAL A 88 8.78 -16.37 6.01
C VAL A 88 7.58 -15.74 5.30
N SER A 89 6.48 -16.47 5.17
CA SER A 89 5.24 -15.98 4.57
C SER A 89 4.67 -14.76 5.29
N VAL A 90 4.66 -14.78 6.63
CA VAL A 90 4.26 -13.62 7.44
C VAL A 90 5.20 -12.43 7.20
N GLY A 91 6.51 -12.66 7.16
CA GLY A 91 7.50 -11.62 6.88
C GLY A 91 7.30 -10.97 5.50
N VAL A 92 7.14 -11.79 4.46
CA VAL A 92 6.84 -11.34 3.08
C VAL A 92 5.50 -10.60 3.04
N GLY A 93 4.49 -11.13 3.73
CA GLY A 93 3.16 -10.53 3.81
C GLY A 93 3.19 -9.13 4.43
N LEU A 94 3.90 -8.96 5.54
CA LEU A 94 4.08 -7.66 6.18
C LEU A 94 4.85 -6.67 5.29
N TYR A 95 5.91 -7.14 4.64
CA TYR A 95 6.70 -6.33 3.72
C TYR A 95 5.87 -5.84 2.52
N ALA A 96 5.21 -6.75 1.82
CA ALA A 96 4.36 -6.44 0.68
C ALA A 96 3.20 -5.52 1.09
N SER A 97 2.54 -5.83 2.21
CA SER A 97 1.45 -5.05 2.77
C SER A 97 1.82 -3.58 3.00
N ARG A 98 3.01 -3.33 3.57
CA ARG A 98 3.52 -1.97 3.74
C ARG A 98 3.84 -1.31 2.40
N LYS A 99 4.54 -2.03 1.51
CA LYS A 99 4.98 -1.54 0.20
C LYS A 99 3.79 -1.04 -0.64
N TYR A 100 2.64 -1.73 -0.62
CA TYR A 100 1.46 -1.33 -1.38
C TYR A 100 0.53 -0.35 -0.64
N ALA A 101 0.43 -0.42 0.69
CA ALA A 101 -0.50 0.45 1.43
C ALA A 101 -0.13 1.94 1.33
N VAL A 102 1.17 2.26 1.27
CA VAL A 102 1.64 3.66 1.22
C VAL A 102 1.27 4.33 -0.11
N PRO A 103 1.56 3.75 -1.30
CA PRO A 103 1.11 4.30 -2.58
C PRO A 103 -0.41 4.46 -2.67
N VAL A 104 -1.17 3.45 -2.23
CA VAL A 104 -2.64 3.50 -2.26
C VAL A 104 -3.18 4.67 -1.42
N TYR A 105 -2.64 4.86 -0.22
CA TYR A 105 -3.04 5.99 0.63
C TYR A 105 -2.74 7.35 -0.01
N LYS A 106 -1.58 7.50 -0.65
CA LYS A 106 -1.22 8.72 -1.38
C LYS A 106 -2.18 8.99 -2.53
N LEU A 107 -2.55 7.96 -3.30
CA LEU A 107 -3.50 8.07 -4.39
C LEU A 107 -4.87 8.56 -3.89
N GLU A 108 -5.35 8.02 -2.77
CA GLU A 108 -6.62 8.45 -2.17
C GLU A 108 -6.57 9.90 -1.68
N GLN A 109 -5.48 10.32 -1.04
CA GLN A 109 -5.30 11.71 -0.66
C GLN A 109 -5.29 12.63 -1.88
N TRP A 110 -4.56 12.27 -2.92
CA TRP A 110 -4.54 13.01 -4.18
C TRP A 110 -5.94 13.12 -4.79
N ALA A 111 -6.70 12.02 -4.86
CA ALA A 111 -8.07 12.03 -5.35
C ALA A 111 -9.00 12.89 -4.46
N SER A 112 -8.81 12.89 -3.15
CA SER A 112 -9.55 13.75 -2.23
C SER A 112 -9.24 15.23 -2.46
N LEU A 113 -7.98 15.58 -2.71
CA LEU A 113 -7.58 16.95 -3.04
C LEU A 113 -8.21 17.40 -4.37
N LEU A 114 -8.20 16.53 -5.38
CA LEU A 114 -8.86 16.79 -6.66
C LEU A 114 -10.37 17.03 -6.49
N ARG A 115 -11.04 16.21 -5.66
CA ARG A 115 -12.46 16.37 -5.32
C ARG A 115 -12.75 17.69 -4.59
N MET A 116 -11.81 18.20 -3.81
CA MET A 116 -11.91 19.50 -3.13
C MET A 116 -11.61 20.68 -4.04
N GLY A 117 -11.40 20.47 -5.35
CA GLY A 117 -11.08 21.52 -6.30
C GLY A 117 -9.61 21.91 -6.35
N LYS A 118 -8.72 21.18 -5.65
CA LYS A 118 -7.27 21.44 -5.63
C LYS A 118 -6.58 20.73 -6.79
N MET A 119 -6.70 21.33 -7.97
CA MET A 119 -6.21 20.77 -9.23
C MET A 119 -4.68 20.85 -9.41
N SER A 120 -3.99 21.57 -8.52
CA SER A 120 -2.52 21.67 -8.47
C SER A 120 -1.85 20.54 -7.68
N ALA A 121 -2.59 19.51 -7.25
CA ALA A 121 -2.04 18.41 -6.49
C ALA A 121 -1.17 17.47 -7.35
N LEU A 122 0.10 17.29 -6.97
CA LEU A 122 1.03 16.39 -7.66
C LEU A 122 1.18 15.07 -6.88
N LEU A 123 0.96 13.97 -7.59
CA LEU A 123 1.19 12.62 -7.11
C LEU A 123 2.62 12.18 -7.45
N ARG A 124 3.42 11.90 -6.41
CA ARG A 124 4.79 11.37 -6.58
C ARG A 124 5.05 10.21 -5.61
N PHE A 125 5.49 9.10 -6.16
CA PHE A 125 5.90 7.92 -5.40
C PHE A 125 7.41 7.88 -5.19
N ARG A 126 7.85 7.25 -4.09
CA ARG A 126 9.28 7.08 -3.78
C ARG A 126 9.87 5.89 -4.53
N GLU A 127 9.11 4.79 -4.69
CA GLU A 127 9.47 3.72 -5.60
C GLU A 127 9.34 4.22 -7.05
N LYS A 128 10.48 4.59 -7.63
CA LYS A 128 10.57 5.38 -8.86
C LYS A 128 10.22 4.61 -10.14
N GLU A 129 10.02 3.30 -10.09
CA GLU A 129 9.81 2.47 -11.28
C GLU A 129 8.43 1.80 -11.30
N GLU A 130 8.00 1.11 -10.23
CA GLU A 130 6.75 0.33 -10.26
C GLU A 130 5.47 1.17 -10.39
N MET A 131 5.48 2.42 -9.92
CA MET A 131 4.28 3.28 -9.86
C MET A 131 4.45 4.60 -10.62
N ALA A 132 5.55 4.76 -11.36
CA ALA A 132 5.86 6.00 -12.07
C ALA A 132 4.85 6.30 -13.18
N GLU A 133 4.48 5.27 -13.96
CA GLU A 133 3.48 5.38 -15.02
C GLU A 133 2.14 5.85 -14.47
N LEU A 134 1.67 5.25 -13.37
CA LEU A 134 0.44 5.67 -12.69
C LEU A 134 0.53 7.11 -12.20
N SER A 135 1.64 7.51 -11.55
CA SER A 135 1.80 8.89 -11.11
C SER A 135 1.79 9.89 -12.27
N ASN A 136 2.44 9.54 -13.39
CA ASN A 136 2.48 10.39 -14.58
C ASN A 136 1.08 10.54 -15.19
N ALA A 137 0.34 9.43 -15.34
CA ALA A 137 -1.03 9.45 -15.86
C ALA A 137 -1.97 10.28 -14.96
N CYS A 138 -1.89 10.13 -13.62
CA CYS A 138 -2.67 10.94 -12.68
C CYS A 138 -2.31 12.43 -12.76
N ASN A 139 -1.03 12.76 -12.82
CA ASN A 139 -0.58 14.15 -12.91
C ASN A 139 -1.00 14.79 -14.24
N GLN A 140 -0.93 14.03 -15.34
CA GLN A 140 -1.41 14.46 -16.64
C GLN A 140 -2.91 14.74 -16.61
N LEU A 141 -3.71 13.84 -16.01
CA LEU A 141 -5.16 14.06 -15.83
C LEU A 141 -5.45 15.34 -15.05
N SER A 142 -4.76 15.58 -13.93
CA SER A 142 -4.92 16.81 -13.13
C SER A 142 -4.59 18.06 -13.94
N SER A 143 -3.51 18.00 -14.72
CA SER A 143 -3.06 19.11 -15.59
C SER A 143 -4.07 19.39 -16.70
N GLU A 144 -4.56 18.36 -17.39
CA GLU A 144 -5.54 18.52 -18.46
C GLU A 144 -6.89 19.03 -17.95
N MET A 145 -7.35 18.54 -16.79
CA MET A 145 -8.55 19.08 -16.15
C MET A 145 -8.38 20.54 -15.78
N ARG A 146 -7.24 20.91 -15.18
CA ARG A 146 -6.92 22.31 -14.85
C ARG A 146 -6.95 23.20 -16.08
N GLU A 147 -6.31 22.77 -17.18
CA GLU A 147 -6.27 23.55 -18.42
C GLU A 147 -7.67 23.77 -19.01
N ARG A 148 -8.53 22.74 -18.98
CA ARG A 148 -9.92 22.86 -19.43
C ARG A 148 -10.71 23.86 -18.57
N PHE A 149 -10.54 23.84 -17.25
CA PHE A 149 -11.21 24.82 -16.37
C PHE A 149 -10.69 26.25 -16.58
N VAL A 150 -9.39 26.43 -16.83
CA VAL A 150 -8.82 27.75 -17.18
C VAL A 150 -9.40 28.27 -18.50
N LYS A 151 -9.56 27.39 -19.50
CA LYS A 151 -10.21 27.75 -20.77
C LYS A 151 -11.67 28.18 -20.57
N ILE A 152 -12.43 27.47 -19.74
CA ILE A 152 -13.81 27.84 -19.39
C ILE A 152 -13.85 29.21 -18.69
N ARG A 153 -12.93 29.46 -17.74
CA ARG A 153 -12.83 30.77 -17.06
C ARG A 153 -12.55 31.91 -18.04
N THR A 154 -11.64 31.69 -18.97
CA THR A 154 -11.31 32.67 -20.01
C THR A 154 -12.51 32.97 -20.90
N GLN A 155 -13.28 31.94 -21.27
CA GLN A 155 -14.51 32.12 -22.04
C GLN A 155 -15.59 32.86 -21.24
N SER A 156 -15.74 32.61 -19.94
CA SER A 156 -16.68 33.34 -19.10
C SER A 156 -16.32 34.81 -18.93
N GLU A 157 -15.02 35.14 -18.84
CA GLU A 157 -14.52 36.52 -18.82
C GLU A 157 -14.87 37.27 -20.11
N LEU A 158 -14.66 36.64 -21.27
CA LEU A 158 -15.03 37.20 -22.57
C LEU A 158 -16.55 37.41 -22.69
N LEU A 159 -17.36 36.49 -22.16
CA LEU A 159 -18.82 36.63 -22.11
C LEU A 159 -19.26 37.80 -21.21
N LYS A 160 -18.62 38.01 -20.06
CA LYS A 160 -18.88 39.19 -19.22
C LYS A 160 -18.52 40.50 -19.93
N GLN A 161 -17.41 40.54 -20.65
CA GLN A 161 -17.00 41.73 -21.40
C GLN A 161 -17.98 42.08 -22.53
N SER A 162 -18.58 41.06 -23.17
CA SER A 162 -19.55 41.24 -24.25
C SER A 162 -21.00 41.38 -23.78
N SER A 163 -21.35 40.88 -22.59
CA SER A 163 -22.68 41.00 -21.96
C SER A 163 -22.53 41.14 -20.43
N PRO A 164 -22.42 42.37 -19.90
CA PRO A 164 -22.06 42.63 -18.50
C PRO A 164 -23.04 42.09 -17.45
N SER A 165 -24.30 41.83 -17.82
CA SER A 165 -25.34 41.35 -16.90
C SER A 165 -25.86 39.95 -17.27
N SER A 166 -25.01 39.11 -17.87
CA SER A 166 -25.36 37.73 -18.13
C SER A 166 -25.41 36.93 -16.81
N PRO A 167 -26.59 36.45 -16.37
CA PRO A 167 -26.70 35.64 -15.14
C PRO A 167 -25.92 34.32 -15.24
N ILE A 168 -25.73 33.82 -16.47
CA ILE A 168 -24.98 32.59 -16.76
C ILE A 168 -23.48 32.79 -16.45
N ALA A 169 -22.93 33.97 -16.71
CA ALA A 169 -21.52 34.24 -16.48
C ALA A 169 -21.19 34.36 -14.97
N GLU A 170 -22.12 34.91 -14.18
CA GLU A 170 -22.00 34.94 -12.71
C GLU A 170 -22.09 33.53 -12.10
N GLU A 171 -22.98 32.67 -12.62
CA GLU A 171 -23.10 31.29 -12.15
C GLU A 171 -21.84 30.47 -12.45
N ILE A 172 -21.26 30.62 -13.65
CA ILE A 172 -20.01 29.95 -14.02
C ILE A 172 -18.85 30.40 -13.13
N GLU A 173 -18.74 31.70 -12.84
CA GLU A 173 -17.70 32.23 -11.96
C GLU A 173 -17.86 31.70 -10.53
N LYS A 174 -19.08 31.63 -10.01
CA LYS A 174 -19.36 31.05 -8.68
C LYS A 174 -18.90 29.59 -8.58
N VAL A 175 -19.09 28.79 -9.63
CA VAL A 175 -18.62 27.39 -9.68
C VAL A 175 -17.09 27.33 -9.78
N LEU A 176 -16.48 28.16 -10.63
CA LEU A 176 -15.02 28.21 -10.81
C LEU A 176 -14.27 28.74 -9.58
N SER A 177 -14.90 29.59 -8.78
CA SER A 177 -14.34 30.14 -7.53
C SER A 177 -14.03 29.05 -6.50
N GLY A 178 -14.74 27.93 -6.55
CA GLY A 178 -14.49 26.75 -5.71
C GLY A 178 -13.29 25.91 -6.16
N LEU A 179 -12.67 26.22 -7.31
CA LEU A 179 -11.51 25.52 -7.84
C LEU A 179 -10.24 26.36 -7.62
N GLU A 180 -9.28 25.80 -6.88
CA GLU A 180 -7.95 26.42 -6.68
C GLU A 180 -7.09 26.21 -7.94
N LEU A 181 -7.34 27.00 -8.98
CA LEU A 181 -6.70 26.86 -10.31
C LEU A 181 -5.33 27.55 -10.43
N GLU A 182 -4.98 28.45 -9.50
CA GLU A 182 -3.79 29.31 -9.58
C GLU A 182 -2.77 29.07 -8.46
N THR A 183 -2.97 28.04 -7.62
CA THR A 183 -2.09 27.78 -6.48
C THR A 183 -0.80 27.05 -6.90
N VAL A 184 0.28 27.31 -6.15
CA VAL A 184 1.57 26.60 -6.22
C VAL A 184 1.33 25.09 -6.09
N PRO A 185 2.02 24.22 -6.86
CA PRO A 185 1.80 22.78 -6.82
C PRO A 185 1.92 22.22 -5.40
N ILE A 186 0.87 21.56 -4.93
CA ILE A 186 0.84 20.90 -3.63
C ILE A 186 1.29 19.46 -3.86
N GLU A 187 2.54 19.15 -3.50
CA GLU A 187 2.99 17.76 -3.53
C GLU A 187 2.30 16.96 -2.43
N VAL A 188 1.68 15.83 -2.78
CA VAL A 188 1.09 14.91 -1.80
C VAL A 188 2.21 14.17 -1.06
N SER A 189 2.75 14.85 -0.06
CA SER A 189 3.76 14.31 0.83
C SER A 189 3.08 13.47 1.93
N THR A 190 3.65 12.30 2.24
CA THR A 190 3.25 11.49 3.40
C THR A 190 3.82 12.04 4.72
N THR A 191 4.24 13.31 4.74
CA THR A 191 4.71 13.97 5.95
C THR A 191 3.49 14.54 6.66
N PHE A 192 3.16 13.95 7.80
CA PHE A 192 2.14 14.42 8.74
C PHE A 192 2.22 15.94 8.93
N TYR A 193 1.32 16.69 8.30
CA TYR A 193 1.04 18.06 8.73
C TYR A 193 0.16 17.97 9.98
N SER A 194 0.78 18.09 11.16
CA SER A 194 0.10 18.66 12.31
C SER A 194 -0.14 20.13 11.97
N VAL A 195 -1.38 20.47 11.60
CA VAL A 195 -1.81 21.86 11.62
C VAL A 195 -2.05 22.18 13.09
N ASN A 196 -1.03 22.71 13.77
CA ASN A 196 -1.28 23.43 15.01
C ASN A 196 -2.07 24.69 14.64
N PRO A 197 -3.22 24.96 15.28
CA PRO A 197 -3.88 26.24 15.10
C PRO A 197 -2.95 27.32 15.68
N VAL A 198 -2.48 28.22 14.83
CA VAL A 198 -1.83 29.45 15.27
C VAL A 198 -2.87 30.23 16.05
N ASN A 199 -2.73 30.22 17.37
CA ASN A 199 -3.51 31.06 18.27
C ASN A 199 -3.06 32.52 18.08
N PRO A 200 -3.91 33.47 17.69
CA PRO A 200 -3.53 34.85 17.40
C PRO A 200 -3.20 35.70 18.65
N ALA A 201 -2.73 35.11 19.75
CA ALA A 201 -2.55 35.82 21.03
C ALA A 201 -1.08 36.19 21.38
N GLU A 202 -0.07 35.84 20.59
CA GLU A 202 1.34 36.17 20.89
C GLU A 202 1.93 37.30 20.01
N GLN A 203 1.10 38.26 19.61
CA GLN A 203 1.56 39.58 19.18
C GLN A 203 1.05 40.65 20.16
N LYS A 204 1.54 40.61 21.40
CA LYS A 204 1.62 41.78 22.29
C LYS A 204 2.40 41.43 23.56
N LYS A 205 3.72 41.54 23.49
CA LYS A 205 4.55 42.16 24.53
C LYS A 205 5.92 42.51 23.98
#